data_AF-A0A6N8YIM9-F1
#
_entry.id   AF-A0A6N8YIM9-F1
#
_cell.length_a   1.000
_cell.length_b   1.000
_cell.length_c   1.000
_cell.angle_alpha   90.00
_cell.angle_beta   90.00
_cell.angle_gamma   90.00
#
_symmetry.space_group_name_H-M   'P 1'
#
loop_
_entity.id
_entity.type
_entity.pdbx_description
1 polymer ?
#
loop_
_entity_poly.entity_id
_entity_poly.type
_entity_poly.pdbx_seq_one_letter_code
_entity_poly.pdbx_strand_id
1 'polypeptide(L)' 'GLAEVATAATPGGGTLPGVEIDSVGVAVPGDHTSALRSLSRPIIARVIDGATVVDLRTVHPDDDAEVVAALHAANDQP' A
#
# COMPACT_ATOMS: atom_id res chain seq x y z
N GLY A 1 14.02 -3.34 -0.82
CA GLY A 1 13.90 -3.22 0.64
C GLY A 1 12.79 -2.23 0.93
N LEU A 2 11.95 -2.53 1.92
CA LEU A 2 10.80 -1.69 2.29
C LEU A 2 11.27 -0.32 2.82
N ALA A 3 10.52 0.73 2.50
CA ALA A 3 10.81 2.09 2.97
C ALA A 3 9.51 2.82 3.40
N GLU A 4 9.62 3.70 4.38
CA GLU A 4 8.56 4.66 4.69
C GLU A 4 8.51 5.77 3.62
N VAL A 5 7.31 6.17 3.21
CA VAL A 5 7.11 7.27 2.27
C VAL A 5 5.94 8.15 2.71
N ALA A 6 6.08 9.46 2.56
CA ALA A 6 4.96 10.39 2.75
C ALA A 6 3.92 10.16 1.65
N THR A 7 2.64 10.15 2.01
CA THR A 7 1.54 9.97 1.07
C THR A 7 0.42 10.96 1.31
N ALA A 8 -0.38 11.20 0.26
CA ALA A 8 -1.67 11.88 0.36
C ALA A 8 -2.79 10.87 0.16
N ALA A 9 -3.70 10.79 1.13
CA ALA A 9 -4.90 9.96 1.06
C ALA A 9 -6.11 10.82 0.70
N THR A 10 -7.02 10.28 -0.10
CA THR A 10 -8.31 10.94 -0.41
C THR A 10 -9.40 10.37 0.51
N PRO A 11 -10.14 11.20 1.24
CA PRO A 11 -11.25 10.73 2.07
C PRO A 11 -12.45 10.32 1.20
N GLY A 12 -12.76 9.02 1.19
CA GLY A 12 -13.92 8.47 0.49
C GLY A 12 -13.83 8.56 -1.05
N GLY A 13 -14.50 7.67 -1.76
CA GLY A 13 -14.32 7.50 -3.21
C GLY A 13 -15.15 8.42 -4.12
N GLY A 14 -15.98 9.34 -3.60
CA GLY A 14 -16.94 10.03 -4.48
C GLY A 14 -17.60 11.32 -4.02
N THR A 15 -17.36 11.82 -2.81
CA THR A 15 -18.07 13.00 -2.28
C THR A 15 -17.19 14.23 -2.06
N LEU A 16 -15.88 14.05 -1.93
CA LEU A 16 -14.92 15.12 -1.60
C LEU A 16 -13.77 15.16 -2.61
N PRO A 17 -14.04 15.52 -3.88
CA PRO A 17 -12.98 15.66 -4.88
C PRO A 17 -11.99 16.77 -4.48
N GLY A 18 -10.70 16.49 -4.60
CA GLY A 18 -9.63 17.45 -4.33
C GLY A 18 -9.27 17.64 -2.85
N VAL A 19 -9.90 16.91 -1.93
CA VAL A 19 -9.47 16.88 -0.52
C VAL A 19 -8.37 15.84 -0.34
N GLU A 20 -7.28 16.25 0.30
CA GLU A 20 -6.17 15.38 0.67
C GLU A 20 -5.99 15.36 2.19
N ILE A 21 -5.55 14.21 2.68
CA ILE A 21 -5.18 13.99 4.07
C ILE A 21 -3.74 13.47 4.08
N ASP A 22 -2.86 14.18 4.78
CA ASP A 22 -1.49 13.74 4.99
C ASP A 22 -1.47 12.35 5.63
N SER A 23 -0.62 11.48 5.09
CA SER A 23 -0.52 10.09 5.49
C SER A 23 0.91 9.58 5.30
N VAL A 24 1.11 8.34 5.72
CA VAL A 24 2.35 7.60 5.60
C VAL A 24 2.04 6.26 4.96
N GLY A 25 2.89 5.85 4.03
CA GLY A 25 2.83 4.55 3.38
C GLY A 25 4.11 3.76 3.50
N VAL A 26 4.01 2.46 3.21
CA VAL A 26 5.15 1.56 3.05
C VAL A 26 5.36 1.29 1.57
N ALA A 27 6.53 1.63 1.06
CA ALA A 27 6.94 1.45 -0.33
C ALA A 27 7.78 0.19 -0.51
N VAL A 28 7.46 -0.60 -1.52
CA VAL A 28 8.25 -1.72 -2.03
C VAL A 28 8.68 -1.40 -3.48
N PRO A 29 9.98 -1.45 -3.81
CA PRO A 29 10.44 -1.19 -5.18
C PRO A 29 9.80 -2.14 -6.20
N GLY A 30 9.35 -1.61 -7.34
CA GLY A 30 8.66 -2.37 -8.40
C GLY A 30 7.14 -2.36 -8.30
N ASP A 31 6.48 -2.86 -9.35
CA ASP A 31 5.03 -3.08 -9.39
C ASP A 31 4.68 -4.50 -8.94
N HIS A 32 4.13 -4.60 -7.74
CA HIS A 32 3.70 -5.83 -7.08
C HIS A 32 2.17 -5.89 -6.93
N THR A 33 1.43 -4.95 -7.53
CA THR A 33 -0.01 -4.78 -7.30
C THR A 33 -0.82 -5.99 -7.76
N SER A 34 -0.39 -6.66 -8.83
CA SER A 34 -1.01 -7.89 -9.32
C SER A 34 -0.81 -9.05 -8.33
N ALA A 35 0.44 -9.26 -7.88
CA ALA A 35 0.78 -10.32 -6.94
C ALA A 35 0.04 -10.16 -5.60
N LEU A 36 0.02 -8.94 -5.05
CA LEU A 36 -0.68 -8.61 -3.81
C LEU A 36 -2.21 -8.79 -3.93
N ARG A 37 -2.79 -8.47 -5.09
CA ARG A 37 -4.22 -8.65 -5.36
C ARG A 37 -4.61 -10.13 -5.49
N SER A 38 -3.68 -11.00 -5.87
CA SER A 38 -3.92 -12.43 -6.05
C SER A 38 -3.79 -13.26 -4.76
N LEU A 39 -3.44 -12.65 -3.62
CA LEU A 39 -3.39 -13.31 -2.32
C LEU A 39 -4.78 -13.79 -1.87
N SER A 40 -4.81 -14.77 -0.97
CA SER A 40 -6.06 -15.26 -0.37
C SER A 40 -6.83 -14.17 0.38
N ARG A 41 -6.10 -13.27 1.04
CA ARG A 41 -6.58 -11.96 1.50
C ARG A 41 -5.91 -10.87 0.62
N PRO A 42 -6.63 -10.34 -0.39
CA PRO A 42 -6.05 -9.38 -1.31
C PRO A 42 -5.64 -8.08 -0.63
N ILE A 43 -4.44 -7.60 -0.95
CA ILE A 43 -3.98 -6.27 -0.56
C ILE A 43 -4.05 -5.36 -1.79
N ILE A 44 -4.79 -4.27 -1.67
CA ILE A 44 -4.93 -3.29 -2.75
C ILE A 44 -3.98 -2.12 -2.48
N ALA A 45 -2.90 -2.09 -3.27
CA ALA A 45 -1.90 -1.03 -3.24
C ALA A 45 -1.98 -0.17 -4.51
N ARG A 46 -1.21 0.92 -4.54
CA ARG A 46 -1.04 1.77 -5.73
C ARG A 46 0.43 1.83 -6.13
N VAL A 47 0.71 2.10 -7.40
CA VAL A 47 2.08 2.36 -7.88
C VAL A 47 2.33 3.86 -7.90
N ILE A 48 3.40 4.31 -7.26
CA ILE A 48 3.90 5.69 -7.28
C ILE A 48 5.38 5.62 -7.63
N ASP A 49 5.79 6.34 -8.68
CA ASP A 49 7.19 6.45 -9.11
C ASP A 49 7.92 5.09 -9.23
N GLY A 50 7.21 4.08 -9.76
CA GLY A 50 7.76 2.73 -9.96
C GLY A 50 7.88 1.88 -8.70
N ALA A 51 7.31 2.31 -7.57
CA ALA A 51 7.21 1.55 -6.34
C ALA A 51 5.75 1.26 -5.98
N THR A 52 5.49 0.09 -5.43
CA THR A 52 4.19 -0.29 -4.86
C THR A 52 4.09 0.28 -3.46
N VAL A 53 3.05 1.06 -3.21
CA VAL A 53 2.82 1.76 -1.94
C VAL A 53 1.51 1.29 -1.32
N VAL A 54 1.60 0.81 -0.08
CA VAL A 54 0.45 0.57 0.81
C VAL A 54 0.33 1.78 1.74
N ASP A 55 -0.77 2.52 1.63
CA ASP A 55 -1.05 3.67 2.51
C ASP A 55 -1.65 3.18 3.83
N LEU A 56 -1.00 3.51 4.95
CA LEU A 56 -1.40 3.01 6.27
C LEU A 56 -2.71 3.60 6.75
N ARG A 57 -3.20 4.70 6.14
CA ARG A 57 -4.50 5.31 6.48
C ARG A 57 -5.65 4.32 6.40
N THR A 58 -5.57 3.34 5.51
CA THR A 58 -6.62 2.35 5.26
C THR A 58 -6.32 0.97 5.85
N VAL A 59 -5.19 0.82 6.55
CA VAL A 59 -4.80 -0.44 7.19
C VAL A 59 -5.30 -0.42 8.64
N HIS A 60 -6.03 -1.46 9.03
CA HIS A 60 -6.41 -1.64 10.43
C HIS A 60 -5.19 -2.15 11.22
N PRO A 61 -4.91 -1.65 12.44
CA PRO A 61 -3.73 -2.08 13.20
C PRO A 61 -3.62 -3.61 13.42
N ASP A 62 -4.76 -4.31 13.54
CA ASP A 62 -4.76 -5.77 13.68
C ASP A 62 -4.29 -6.51 12.41
N ASP A 63 -4.27 -5.83 11.26
CA ASP A 63 -3.81 -6.39 9.98
C ASP A 63 -2.30 -6.16 9.74
N ASP A 64 -1.60 -5.43 10.62
CA ASP A 64 -0.19 -5.05 10.44
C ASP A 64 0.70 -6.27 10.12
N ALA A 65 0.55 -7.35 10.89
CA ALA A 65 1.37 -8.56 10.72
C ALA A 65 1.18 -9.21 9.34
N GLU A 66 -0.04 -9.20 8.82
CA GLU A 66 -0.35 -9.77 7.51
C GLU A 66 0.18 -8.89 6.37
N VAL A 67 0.01 -7.57 6.49
CA VAL A 67 0.55 -6.61 5.53
C VAL A 67 2.06 -6.71 5.47
N VAL A 68 2.74 -6.76 6.62
CA VAL A 68 4.20 -6.93 6.69
C VAL A 68 4.64 -8.21 5.98
N ALA A 69 4.00 -9.35 6.30
CA ALA A 69 4.33 -10.63 5.67
C ALA A 69 4.15 -10.60 4.15
N ALA A 70 3.06 -10.01 3.65
CA ALA A 70 2.79 -9.90 2.23
C ALA A 70 3.79 -9.00 1.49
N LEU A 71 4.17 -7.86 2.08
CA LEU A 71 5.14 -6.93 1.50
C LEU A 71 6.55 -7.54 1.43
N HIS A 72 6.95 -8.29 2.46
CA HIS A 72 8.20 -9.05 2.41
C HIS A 72 8.17 -10.13 1.32
N ALA A 73 7.10 -10.93 1.26
CA ALA A 73 6.96 -11.96 0.23
C ALA A 73 7.00 -11.37 -1.19
N ALA A 74 6.37 -10.21 -1.41
CA ALA A 74 6.41 -9.52 -2.70
C ALA A 74 7.80 -8.97 -3.05
N ASN A 75 8.51 -8.36 -2.08
CA ASN A 75 9.86 -7.85 -2.29
C ASN A 75 10.90 -8.95 -2.61
N ASP A 76 10.64 -10.18 -2.15
CA ASP A 76 11.52 -11.33 -2.34
C ASP A 76 11.20 -12.13 -3.63
N GLN A 77 10.15 -11.74 -4.37
CA GLN A 77 9.90 -12.29 -5.70
C GLN A 77 10.93 -11.77 -6.71
N PRO A 78 11.46 -12.64 -7.58
CA PRO A 78 12.49 -12.29 -8.56
C PRO A 78 11.99 -11.36 -9.67
#